data_AF-A0A410H6B8-F1
#
_entry.id   AF-A0A410H6B8-F1
#
_cell.length_a   1.000
_cell.length_b   1.000
_cell.length_c   1.000
_cell.angle_alpha   90.00
_cell.angle_beta   90.00
_cell.angle_gamma   90.00
#
_symmetry.space_group_name_H-M   'P 1'
#
loop_
_entity.id
_entity.type
_entity.pdbx_description
1 polymer ?
#
loop_
_entity_poly.entity_id
_entity_poly.type
_entity_poly.pdbx_seq_one_letter_code
_entity_poly.pdbx_strand_id
1 'polypeptide(L)'
;MHCKYIIEGYTNEGRKFRPSDWIDRIASMMASYGSSHRLVFSELLHPELYKGQKCLIIDTELQTKDPAMFDYVMNFVKSNDLKMSEVCDSMESELGS
;
A
#
# COMPACT_ATOMS: atom_id res chain seq x y z
N MET A 1 17.21 2.85 -4.00
CA MET A 1 16.05 3.76 -4.10
C MET A 1 14.84 2.93 -3.70
N HIS A 2 14.13 3.34 -2.66
CA HIS A 2 12.96 2.62 -2.18
C HIS A 2 11.76 3.46 -2.59
N CYS A 3 10.91 2.89 -3.43
CA CYS A 3 9.68 3.54 -3.87
C CYS A 3 8.49 2.89 -3.19
N LYS A 4 7.46 3.68 -2.96
CA LYS A 4 6.19 3.24 -2.41
C LYS A 4 5.09 3.57 -3.40
N TYR A 5 4.17 2.63 -3.57
CA TYR A 5 2.92 2.87 -4.27
C TYR A 5 1.84 3.25 -3.27
N ILE A 6 1.15 4.35 -3.55
CA ILE A 6 -0.03 4.81 -2.83
C ILE A 6 -1.24 4.50 -3.69
N ILE A 7 -2.09 3.59 -3.22
CA ILE A 7 -3.33 3.21 -3.92
C ILE A 7 -4.50 3.84 -3.20
N GLU A 8 -5.22 4.71 -3.91
CA GLU A 8 -6.35 5.44 -3.36
C GLU A 8 -7.64 4.61 -3.43
N GLY A 9 -8.60 4.91 -2.55
CA GLY A 9 -9.95 4.33 -2.59
C GLY A 9 -10.84 4.86 -3.72
N TYR A 10 -10.25 5.34 -4.81
CA TYR A 10 -10.91 5.92 -5.98
C TYR A 10 -10.37 5.29 -7.26
N THR A 11 -11.22 5.19 -8.27
CA THR A 11 -10.79 4.80 -9.63
C THR A 11 -10.11 5.96 -10.34
N ASN A 12 -9.46 5.71 -11.48
CA ASN A 12 -8.88 6.76 -12.31
C ASN A 12 -9.94 7.73 -12.86
N GLU A 13 -11.19 7.27 -13.00
CA GLU A 13 -12.36 8.10 -13.33
C GLU A 13 -12.90 8.93 -12.14
N GLY A 14 -12.28 8.85 -10.97
CA GLY A 14 -12.70 9.58 -9.76
C GLY A 14 -13.91 9.00 -9.03
N ARG A 15 -14.31 7.75 -9.34
CA ARG A 15 -15.41 7.07 -8.63
C ARG A 15 -14.92 6.39 -7.37
N LYS A 16 -15.65 6.52 -6.26
CA LYS A 16 -15.27 5.88 -4.98
C LYS A 16 -15.40 4.36 -5.11
N PHE A 17 -14.31 3.64 -4.90
CA PHE A 17 -14.32 2.18 -4.92
C PHE A 17 -14.99 1.60 -3.67
N ARG A 18 -15.70 0.49 -3.84
CA ARG A 18 -16.49 -0.17 -2.79
C ARG A 18 -16.24 -1.68 -2.82
N PRO A 19 -16.35 -2.37 -1.68
CA PRO A 19 -16.75 -1.84 -0.36
C PRO A 19 -15.63 -0.99 0.28
N SER A 20 -15.96 -0.14 1.25
CA SER A 20 -14.99 0.82 1.82
C SER A 20 -13.90 0.20 2.70
N ASP A 21 -14.08 -1.06 3.11
CA ASP A 21 -13.15 -1.85 3.90
C ASP A 21 -12.16 -2.67 3.05
N TRP A 22 -12.16 -2.50 1.72
CA TRP A 22 -11.26 -3.27 0.83
C TRP A 22 -9.78 -3.12 1.19
N ILE A 23 -9.37 -1.93 1.63
CA ILE A 23 -7.99 -1.64 2.04
C ILE A 23 -7.61 -2.50 3.25
N ASP A 24 -8.49 -2.55 4.26
CA ASP A 24 -8.26 -3.37 5.45
C ASP A 24 -8.19 -4.85 5.11
N ARG A 25 -9.06 -5.30 4.19
CA ARG A 25 -9.09 -6.69 3.73
C ARG A 25 -7.80 -7.10 3.04
N ILE A 26 -7.24 -6.22 2.19
CA ILE A 26 -5.98 -6.54 1.51
C ILE A 26 -4.81 -6.48 2.48
N ALA A 27 -4.74 -5.44 3.30
CA ALA A 27 -3.64 -5.29 4.26
C ALA A 27 -3.64 -6.40 5.33
N SER A 28 -4.80 -6.90 5.74
CA SER A 28 -4.88 -7.97 6.74
C SER A 28 -4.33 -9.31 6.25
N MET A 29 -4.21 -9.52 4.93
CA MET A 29 -3.60 -10.74 4.37
C MET A 29 -2.11 -10.87 4.71
N MET A 30 -1.43 -9.75 4.96
CA MET A 30 -0.03 -9.72 5.42
C MET A 30 0.11 -9.32 6.89
N ALA A 31 -1.01 -9.23 7.62
CA ALA A 31 -0.96 -8.89 9.02
C ALA A 31 -0.62 -10.09 9.89
N SER A 32 -0.01 -9.81 11.04
CA SER A 32 0.27 -10.80 12.08
C SER A 32 -0.38 -10.39 13.40
N TYR A 33 -0.52 -11.34 14.32
CA TYR A 33 -0.95 -11.06 15.68
C TYR A 33 0.26 -10.70 16.55
N GLY A 34 0.31 -9.45 17.02
CA GLY A 34 1.32 -9.01 17.97
C GLY A 34 1.06 -9.51 19.39
N SER A 35 2.02 -9.28 20.29
CA SER A 35 2.04 -9.80 21.67
C SER A 35 0.83 -9.43 22.54
N SER A 36 0.09 -8.37 22.20
CA SER A 36 -1.15 -7.98 22.88
C SER A 36 -2.42 -8.46 22.15
N HIS A 37 -2.35 -9.48 21.30
CA HIS A 37 -3.46 -9.92 20.43
C HIS A 37 -4.01 -8.81 19.53
N ARG A 38 -3.18 -7.79 19.24
CA ARG A 38 -3.50 -6.71 18.30
C ARG A 38 -2.97 -7.09 16.93
N LEU A 39 -3.77 -6.80 15.91
CA LEU A 39 -3.40 -7.01 14.52
C LEU A 39 -2.33 -5.97 14.14
N VAL A 40 -1.18 -6.44 13.66
CA VAL A 40 -0.05 -5.63 13.24
C VAL A 40 0.10 -5.80 11.74
N PHE A 41 -0.07 -4.72 10.99
CA PHE A 41 0.11 -4.72 9.54
C PHE A 41 1.61 -4.76 9.18
N SER A 42 1.90 -5.32 8.00
CA SER A 42 3.25 -5.36 7.46
C SER A 42 3.72 -3.96 7.06
N GLU A 43 5.00 -3.64 7.32
CA GLU A 43 5.62 -2.40 6.82
C GLU A 43 5.59 -2.33 5.28
N LEU A 44 5.56 -3.49 4.62
CA LEU A 44 5.54 -3.59 3.15
C LEU A 44 4.13 -3.44 2.55
N LEU A 45 3.08 -3.66 3.36
CA LEU A 45 1.69 -3.60 2.94
C LEU A 45 0.77 -3.22 4.11
N HIS A 46 0.31 -1.98 4.15
CA HIS A 46 -0.49 -1.47 5.26
C HIS A 46 -1.46 -0.35 4.83
N PRO A 47 -2.54 -0.12 5.60
CA PRO A 47 -3.39 1.04 5.42
C PRO A 47 -2.70 2.30 5.98
N GLU A 48 -2.84 3.42 5.27
CA GLU A 48 -2.41 4.74 5.76
C GLU A 48 -3.44 5.82 5.41
N LEU A 49 -3.47 6.90 6.19
CA LEU A 49 -4.26 8.09 5.87
C LEU A 49 -3.41 9.05 5.03
N TYR A 50 -3.75 9.17 3.74
CA TYR A 50 -3.14 10.13 2.83
C TYR A 50 -4.18 11.18 2.43
N LYS A 51 -3.89 12.47 2.65
CA LYS A 51 -4.78 13.61 2.38
C LYS A 51 -6.19 13.45 3.00
N GLY A 52 -6.27 12.89 4.21
CA GLY A 52 -7.54 12.67 4.92
C GLY A 52 -8.35 11.47 4.43
N GLN A 53 -7.80 10.66 3.52
CA GLN A 53 -8.44 9.46 3.01
C GLN A 53 -7.58 8.23 3.26
N LYS A 54 -8.26 7.12 3.56
CA LYS A 54 -7.62 5.82 3.68
C LYS A 54 -7.13 5.33 2.30
N CYS A 55 -5.85 5.00 2.25
CA CYS A 55 -5.14 4.45 1.09
C CYS A 55 -4.42 3.16 1.50
N LEU A 56 -4.11 2.33 0.51
CA LEU A 56 -3.23 1.16 0.68
C LEU A 56 -1.82 1.55 0.25
N ILE A 57 -0.83 1.30 1.11
CA ILE A 57 0.58 1.53 0.81
C ILE A 57 1.23 0.19 0.49
N ILE A 58 2.00 0.16 -0.60
CA ILE A 58 2.85 -0.98 -0.97
C ILE A 58 4.27 -0.49 -1.10
N ASP A 59 5.19 -1.18 -0.44
CA ASP A 59 6.62 -0.96 -0.67
C ASP A 59 7.13 -1.79 -1.86
N THR A 60 7.96 -1.20 -2.73
CA THR A 60 8.62 -1.91 -3.84
C THR A 60 9.46 -3.10 -3.40
N GLU A 61 9.97 -3.11 -2.16
CA GLU A 61 10.69 -4.28 -1.63
C GLU A 61 9.78 -5.52 -1.50
N LEU A 62 8.46 -5.33 -1.43
CA LEU A 62 7.51 -6.45 -1.45
C LEU A 62 7.68 -7.31 -2.71
N GLN A 63 8.02 -6.71 -3.86
CA GLN A 63 8.26 -7.45 -5.10
C GLN A 63 9.39 -8.48 -4.96
N THR A 64 10.37 -8.21 -4.10
CA THR A 64 11.50 -9.13 -3.87
C THR A 64 11.19 -10.14 -2.76
N LYS A 65 10.55 -9.69 -1.68
CA LYS A 65 10.25 -10.52 -0.50
C LYS A 65 9.08 -11.48 -0.71
N ASP A 66 8.02 -11.01 -1.37
CA ASP A 66 6.83 -11.78 -1.70
C ASP A 66 6.26 -11.34 -3.07
N PRO A 67 6.87 -11.81 -4.17
CA PRO A 67 6.46 -11.44 -5.53
C PRO A 67 4.99 -11.78 -5.81
N ALA A 68 4.48 -12.89 -5.25
CA ALA A 68 3.11 -13.33 -5.47
C ALA A 68 2.11 -12.36 -4.86
N MET A 69 2.38 -11.87 -3.65
CA MET A 69 1.53 -10.87 -3.01
C MET A 69 1.61 -9.51 -3.72
N PHE A 70 2.80 -9.10 -4.16
CA PHE A 70 2.96 -7.89 -4.97
C PHE A 70 2.13 -7.97 -6.26
N ASP A 71 2.27 -9.06 -7.02
CA ASP A 71 1.52 -9.28 -8.26
C ASP A 71 0.01 -9.34 -8.02
N TYR A 72 -0.43 -9.96 -6.92
CA TYR A 72 -1.83 -9.96 -6.53
C TYR A 72 -2.37 -8.54 -6.39
N VAL A 73 -1.69 -7.66 -5.65
CA VAL A 73 -2.18 -6.29 -5.43
C VAL A 73 -2.09 -5.46 -6.71
N MET A 74 -1.02 -5.61 -7.50
CA MET A 74 -0.90 -4.90 -8.78
C MET A 74 -2.00 -5.30 -9.77
N ASN A 75 -2.32 -6.60 -9.85
CA ASN A 75 -3.43 -7.09 -10.66
C ASN A 75 -4.78 -6.61 -10.12
N PHE A 76 -4.95 -6.54 -8.79
CA PHE A 76 -6.15 -6.00 -8.17
C PHE A 76 -6.38 -4.53 -8.53
N VAL A 77 -5.33 -3.69 -8.43
CA VAL A 77 -5.37 -2.27 -8.82
C VAL A 77 -5.78 -2.13 -10.27
N LYS A 78 -5.11 -2.86 -11.17
CA LYS A 78 -5.36 -2.81 -12.61
C LYS A 78 -6.77 -3.27 -12.97
N SER A 79 -7.24 -4.37 -12.39
CA SER A 79 -8.55 -4.95 -12.71
C SER A 79 -9.72 -4.08 -12.25
N ASN A 80 -9.51 -3.26 -11.22
CA ASN A 80 -10.52 -2.37 -10.66
C ASN A 80 -10.33 -0.90 -11.07
N ASP A 81 -9.40 -0.62 -12.00
CA ASP A 81 -9.05 0.73 -12.45
C ASP A 81 -8.75 1.70 -11.28
N LEU A 82 -8.06 1.22 -10.25
CA LEU A 82 -7.76 2.03 -9.07
C LEU A 82 -6.66 3.04 -9.37
N LYS A 83 -6.81 4.23 -8.76
CA LYS A 83 -5.80 5.27 -8.84
C LYS A 83 -4.60 4.90 -7.99
N MET A 84 -3.43 4.91 -8.61
CA MET A 84 -2.16 4.57 -7.98
C MET A 84 -1.12 5.64 -8.30
N SER A 85 -0.36 6.05 -7.30
CA SER A 85 0.77 6.99 -7.44
C SER A 85 2.04 6.36 -6.89
N GLU A 86 3.16 6.59 -7.55
CA GLU A 86 4.48 6.17 -7.07
C GLU A 86 5.20 7.33 -6.40
N VAL A 87 5.79 7.07 -5.24
CA VAL A 87 6.63 8.02 -4.51
C VAL A 87 7.95 7.34 -4.22
N CYS A 88 9.01 7.80 -4.88
CA CYS A 88 10.37 7.37 -4.60
C CYS A 88 11.04 8.38 -3.69
N ASP A 89 11.60 7.93 -2.56
CA ASP A 89 12.49 8.80 -1.80
C ASP A 89 13.74 9.05 -2.65
N SER A 90 13.88 10.30 -3.14
CA SER A 90 15.17 10.81 -3.58
C SER A 90 16.02 11.00 -2.33
N MET A 91 16.87 10.01 -2.02
CA MET A 91 17.90 10.18 -1.01
C MET A 91 18.86 11.29 -1.44
N GLU A 92 18.65 12.52 -0.97
CA GLU A 92 19.76 13.45 -0.75
C GLU A 92 20.28 13.22 0.66
N SER A 93 21.38 12.47 0.71
CA SER A 93 22.30 12.46 1.83
C SER A 93 22.93 13.84 1.97
N GLU A 94 22.23 14.79 2.59
CA GLU A 94 22.83 16.04 3.10
C GLU A 94 22.69 16.16 4.62
N LEU A 95 23.14 15.12 5.33
CA LEU A 95 23.58 15.24 6.71
C LEU A 95 25.02 14.76 6.78
N GLY A 96 25.90 15.66 6.37
CA GLY A 96 27.33 15.44 6.27
C GLY A 96 28.09 16.74 6.04
N SER A 97 27.94 17.69 6.96
CA SER A 97 28.92 18.74 7.28
C SER A 97 28.66 19.29 8.67
#